data_AF-S3ZWR1-F1
#
_entry.id   AF-S3ZWR1-F1
#
_cell.length_a   1.000
_cell.length_b   1.000
_cell.length_c   1.000
_cell.angle_alpha   90.00
_cell.angle_beta   90.00
_cell.angle_gamma   90.00
#
_symmetry.space_group_name_H-M   'P 1'
#
loop_
_entity.id
_entity.type
_entity.pdbx_description
1 polymer ?
#
loop_
_entity_poly.entity_id
_entity_poly.type
_entity_poly.pdbx_seq_one_letter_code
_entity_poly.pdbx_strand_id
1 'polypeptide(L)'
;MLSKKTKPAMLFTSFAAAGTLLLTACGGGDDGGDAKGAGKAADRAGANAPAADGQAGGGSGTMNLSLPAGTAEQNNARRGTGDWANPPGKPATKPVQRKWVQLSAGSAGNLAPVVVNGAGFTLYRFDKDTAQPSESNCAGACATTWPPVLVDPGGKIFVDGVRPSDVGVIKRDDGTRQVTIGGWPVYRFSKDLKPGDTNGHGVGGTWFGVTPNGQKSGQPAGGDGTQAGDGAGQDEAGRAAPATSAILFDNADFADPAQGVAGEGCQNVARPKVASSLSAAGSLKLWSRPDCKGESKVVNGDVADLRTIDFDDKVSSIAFG
;
A
#
# COMPACT_ATOMS: atom_id res chain seq x y z
N MET A 1 -33.10 4.14 54.99
CA MET A 1 -34.41 3.85 54.36
C MET A 1 -34.14 3.19 53.01
N LEU A 2 -34.54 1.93 52.88
CA LEU A 2 -34.51 1.13 51.65
C LEU A 2 -35.42 1.78 50.60
N SER A 3 -35.00 1.86 49.35
CA SER A 3 -35.95 1.81 48.23
C SER A 3 -35.42 0.92 47.11
N LYS A 4 -36.24 -0.06 46.77
CA LYS A 4 -35.96 -1.23 45.95
C LYS A 4 -36.25 -0.96 44.47
N LYS A 5 -35.46 -1.63 43.62
CA LYS A 5 -35.80 -2.33 42.36
C LYS A 5 -37.05 -1.90 41.57
N THR A 6 -36.84 -1.66 40.27
CA THR A 6 -37.60 -2.33 39.20
C THR A 6 -36.81 -2.35 37.88
N LYS A 7 -36.56 -3.55 37.34
CA LYS A 7 -36.19 -3.79 35.94
C LYS A 7 -37.44 -4.27 35.21
N PRO A 8 -37.69 -3.92 33.94
CA PRO A 8 -38.59 -4.68 33.09
C PRO A 8 -37.82 -5.77 32.32
N ALA A 9 -38.49 -6.90 32.13
CA ALA A 9 -38.05 -8.09 31.42
C ALA A 9 -39.00 -8.39 30.24
N MET A 10 -38.53 -9.26 29.33
CA MET A 10 -39.21 -9.92 28.20
C MET A 10 -39.45 -9.01 26.96
N LEU A 11 -39.32 -9.47 25.71
CA LEU A 11 -39.68 -10.77 25.14
C LEU A 11 -38.61 -11.41 24.23
N PHE A 12 -38.57 -12.75 24.29
CA PHE A 12 -37.99 -13.66 23.30
C PHE A 12 -38.96 -13.85 22.12
N THR A 13 -38.44 -13.89 20.89
CA THR A 13 -39.09 -14.57 19.76
C THR A 13 -38.04 -15.33 18.95
N SER A 14 -38.01 -16.66 19.16
CA SER A 14 -37.37 -17.62 18.27
C SER A 14 -38.22 -17.82 17.02
N PHE A 15 -37.59 -17.83 15.85
CA PHE A 15 -38.14 -18.48 14.65
C PHE A 15 -37.18 -19.59 14.23
N ALA A 16 -37.61 -20.83 14.43
CA ALA A 16 -37.05 -22.01 13.80
C ALA A 16 -37.96 -22.39 12.64
N ALA A 17 -37.38 -22.54 11.44
CA ALA A 17 -38.06 -23.17 10.32
C ALA A 17 -37.14 -24.29 9.79
N ALA A 18 -37.58 -25.52 10.01
CA ALA A 18 -37.05 -26.72 9.42
C ALA A 18 -37.50 -26.84 7.95
N GLY A 19 -36.62 -27.35 7.09
CA GLY A 19 -36.92 -27.62 5.69
C GLY A 19 -35.91 -28.60 5.10
N THR A 20 -36.00 -29.86 5.50
CA THR A 20 -35.33 -30.99 4.86
C THR A 20 -36.09 -31.40 3.60
N LEU A 21 -35.43 -31.37 2.44
CA LEU A 21 -35.82 -32.17 1.27
C LEU A 21 -34.78 -33.28 1.07
N LEU A 22 -35.22 -34.52 1.24
CA LEU A 22 -34.56 -35.74 0.80
C LEU A 22 -34.94 -35.97 -0.67
N LEU A 23 -33.94 -36.22 -1.52
CA LEU A 23 -34.12 -37.01 -2.74
C LEU A 23 -32.99 -38.02 -2.83
N THR A 24 -33.40 -39.27 -2.64
CA THR A 24 -32.75 -40.54 -2.91
C THR A 24 -32.42 -40.73 -4.38
N ALA A 25 -31.22 -41.26 -4.66
CA ALA A 25 -30.97 -42.10 -5.82
C ALA A 25 -29.90 -43.17 -5.48
N CYS A 26 -30.32 -44.43 -5.55
CA CYS A 26 -29.52 -45.67 -5.64
C CYS A 26 -28.56 -45.61 -6.85
N GLY A 27 -27.49 -46.39 -7.00
CA GLY A 27 -26.85 -47.53 -6.31
C GLY A 27 -25.50 -47.73 -7.03
N GLY A 28 -24.43 -48.30 -6.47
CA GLY A 28 -24.32 -49.63 -5.89
C GLY A 28 -23.54 -50.53 -6.86
N GLY A 29 -22.35 -51.00 -6.48
CA GLY A 29 -21.61 -52.06 -7.19
C GLY A 29 -20.08 -51.98 -7.06
N ASP A 30 -19.55 -52.64 -6.03
CA ASP A 30 -18.16 -53.09 -5.94
C ASP A 30 -17.86 -54.15 -7.00
N ASP A 31 -16.60 -54.28 -7.45
CA ASP A 31 -15.88 -55.57 -7.51
C ASP A 31 -14.44 -55.37 -8.03
N GLY A 32 -13.50 -56.00 -7.33
CA GLY A 32 -12.08 -56.06 -7.69
C GLY A 32 -11.76 -57.12 -8.74
N GLY A 33 -10.56 -57.05 -9.30
CA GLY A 33 -10.04 -58.09 -10.18
C GLY A 33 -8.76 -57.70 -10.92
N ASP A 34 -7.62 -58.14 -10.39
CA ASP A 34 -6.33 -58.21 -11.07
C ASP A 34 -6.37 -59.09 -12.33
N ALA A 35 -5.70 -58.68 -13.42
CA ALA A 35 -4.91 -59.60 -14.27
C ALA A 35 -4.03 -58.88 -15.31
N LYS A 36 -2.73 -59.10 -15.13
CA LYS A 36 -1.57 -59.15 -16.06
C LYS A 36 -1.79 -59.10 -17.59
N GLY A 37 -0.83 -58.43 -18.25
CA GLY A 37 -0.37 -58.71 -19.62
C GLY A 37 0.44 -57.54 -20.21
N ALA A 38 1.72 -57.37 -19.88
CA ALA A 38 2.87 -57.81 -20.67
C ALA A 38 2.87 -57.36 -22.14
N GLY A 39 3.70 -56.36 -22.47
CA GLY A 39 4.03 -55.95 -23.84
C GLY A 39 5.19 -54.96 -23.88
N LYS A 40 6.35 -55.42 -24.34
CA LYS A 40 7.68 -54.78 -24.35
C LYS A 40 7.77 -53.47 -25.16
N ALA A 41 8.52 -52.53 -24.57
CA ALA A 41 9.65 -51.73 -25.09
C ALA A 41 9.90 -51.60 -26.61
N ALA A 42 10.14 -50.36 -27.07
CA ALA A 42 11.45 -49.93 -27.58
C ALA A 42 11.52 -48.41 -27.86
N ASP A 43 12.49 -47.76 -27.20
CA ASP A 43 13.40 -46.70 -27.66
C ASP A 43 12.90 -45.54 -28.56
N ARG A 44 13.12 -44.31 -28.09
CA ARG A 44 14.26 -43.48 -28.55
C ARG A 44 14.45 -42.20 -27.74
N ALA A 45 15.72 -41.85 -27.60
CA ALA A 45 16.30 -40.72 -26.92
C ALA A 45 15.82 -39.35 -27.43
N GLY A 46 15.81 -38.37 -26.53
CA GLY A 46 15.60 -36.96 -26.83
C GLY A 46 15.78 -36.13 -25.55
N ALA A 47 17.01 -35.68 -25.31
CA ALA A 47 17.39 -34.83 -24.20
C ALA A 47 16.62 -33.50 -24.19
N ASN A 48 16.24 -33.03 -23.00
CA ASN A 48 16.37 -31.62 -22.61
C ASN A 48 16.31 -31.50 -21.08
N ALA A 49 17.34 -30.88 -20.53
CA ALA A 49 17.61 -30.70 -19.10
C ALA A 49 16.64 -29.71 -18.44
N PRO A 50 16.40 -29.81 -17.11
CA PRO A 50 15.97 -28.68 -16.31
C PRO A 50 17.10 -28.18 -15.39
N ALA A 51 16.92 -26.93 -14.94
CA ALA A 51 17.64 -26.22 -13.89
C ALA A 51 18.99 -25.58 -14.29
N ALA A 52 18.94 -24.28 -14.53
CA ALA A 52 20.05 -23.39 -14.21
C ALA A 52 19.54 -22.42 -13.13
N ASP A 53 19.97 -22.69 -11.89
CA ASP A 53 19.90 -21.78 -10.77
C ASP A 53 20.66 -20.48 -11.12
N GLY A 54 19.93 -19.37 -11.15
CA GLY A 54 20.51 -18.03 -11.27
C GLY A 54 21.09 -17.58 -9.94
N GLN A 55 22.31 -18.03 -9.65
CA GLN A 55 23.13 -17.57 -8.53
C GLN A 55 23.51 -16.09 -8.74
N ALA A 56 22.85 -15.17 -8.02
CA ALA A 56 23.29 -13.77 -7.93
C ALA A 56 24.38 -13.64 -6.85
N GLY A 57 25.58 -13.23 -7.27
CA GLY A 57 26.71 -12.98 -6.40
C GLY A 57 26.94 -11.48 -6.15
N GLY A 58 27.10 -11.12 -4.87
CA GLY A 58 28.04 -10.09 -4.42
C GLY A 58 27.47 -8.83 -3.76
N GLY A 59 27.26 -8.85 -2.43
CA GLY A 59 27.11 -7.61 -1.64
C GLY A 59 26.51 -7.73 -0.23
N SER A 60 27.29 -8.26 0.73
CA SER A 60 27.18 -8.13 2.20
C SER A 60 25.93 -8.68 2.95
N GLY A 61 26.15 -9.75 3.72
CA GLY A 61 25.23 -10.30 4.71
C GLY A 61 24.24 -11.31 4.12
N THR A 62 24.61 -12.59 4.10
CA THR A 62 23.85 -13.70 3.51
C THR A 62 22.40 -13.77 4.01
N MET A 63 21.50 -13.07 3.33
CA MET A 63 20.07 -13.24 3.46
C MET A 63 19.61 -14.14 2.33
N ASN A 64 19.14 -15.34 2.69
CA ASN A 64 18.48 -16.26 1.76
C ASN A 64 17.10 -15.68 1.41
N LEU A 65 17.10 -14.66 0.56
CA LEU A 65 15.91 -14.04 0.01
C LEU A 65 15.51 -14.83 -1.24
N SER A 66 14.39 -15.53 -1.17
CA SER A 66 13.84 -16.21 -2.34
C SER A 66 13.07 -15.20 -3.18
N LEU A 67 13.42 -15.10 -4.46
CA LEU A 67 12.76 -14.22 -5.45
C LEU A 67 12.06 -15.04 -6.56
N PRO A 68 10.98 -15.80 -6.27
CA PRO A 68 10.31 -16.59 -7.31
C PRO A 68 9.68 -15.68 -8.36
N ALA A 69 9.82 -16.05 -9.63
CA ALA A 69 9.18 -15.34 -10.73
C ALA A 69 7.66 -15.57 -10.73
N GLY A 70 6.93 -14.57 -11.23
CA GLY A 70 5.47 -14.58 -11.32
C GLY A 70 4.79 -14.11 -10.05
N THR A 71 3.47 -14.21 -10.02
CA THR A 71 2.64 -13.71 -8.93
C THR A 71 2.64 -14.65 -7.72
N ALA A 72 2.24 -14.13 -6.56
CA ALA A 72 2.03 -14.96 -5.38
C ALA A 72 0.94 -16.02 -5.62
N GLU A 73 -0.07 -15.72 -6.44
CA GLU A 73 -1.14 -16.66 -6.82
C GLU A 73 -0.60 -17.80 -7.68
N GLN A 74 0.18 -17.48 -8.71
CA GLN A 74 0.82 -18.49 -9.58
C GLN A 74 1.72 -19.45 -8.79
N ASN A 75 2.32 -18.95 -7.72
CA ASN A 75 3.20 -19.71 -6.83
C ASN A 75 2.47 -20.34 -5.62
N ASN A 76 1.13 -20.33 -5.59
CA ASN A 76 0.31 -20.90 -4.51
C ASN A 76 0.69 -20.37 -3.12
N ALA A 77 1.04 -19.08 -3.01
CA ALA A 77 1.38 -18.47 -1.75
C ALA A 77 0.20 -18.54 -0.76
N ARG A 78 0.50 -18.86 0.50
CA ARG A 78 -0.53 -18.99 1.53
C ARG A 78 -1.26 -17.66 1.71
N ARG A 79 -2.58 -17.69 1.54
CA ARG A 79 -3.44 -16.52 1.76
C ARG A 79 -3.37 -16.03 3.21
N GLY A 80 -3.41 -14.72 3.39
CA GLY A 80 -3.40 -14.07 4.71
C GLY A 80 -2.04 -14.05 5.44
N THR A 81 -0.96 -14.53 4.81
CA THR A 81 0.39 -14.52 5.43
C THR A 81 1.38 -13.54 4.80
N GLY A 82 0.90 -12.67 3.90
CA GLY A 82 1.71 -11.67 3.19
C GLY A 82 0.89 -10.43 2.83
N ASP A 83 1.13 -9.82 1.67
CA ASP A 83 0.53 -8.54 1.28
C ASP A 83 -1.01 -8.52 1.27
N TRP A 84 -1.66 -9.67 1.11
CA TRP A 84 -3.13 -9.81 1.19
C TRP A 84 -3.71 -9.68 2.61
N ALA A 85 -2.90 -9.39 3.62
CA ALA A 85 -3.38 -9.23 5.00
C ALA A 85 -4.20 -7.94 5.23
N ASN A 86 -4.20 -6.98 4.30
CA ASN A 86 -5.07 -5.80 4.35
C ASN A 86 -6.15 -5.89 3.24
N PRO A 87 -7.43 -6.17 3.56
CA PRO A 87 -8.49 -6.20 2.56
C PRO A 87 -8.77 -4.79 1.99
N PRO A 88 -9.24 -4.67 0.73
CA PRO A 88 -9.69 -3.40 0.17
C PRO A 88 -10.69 -2.67 1.07
N GLY A 89 -10.60 -1.35 1.18
CA GLY A 89 -11.48 -0.51 2.00
C GLY A 89 -11.08 -0.42 3.48
N LYS A 90 -9.83 -0.72 3.83
CA LYS A 90 -9.26 -0.50 5.17
C LYS A 90 -7.89 0.20 5.04
N PRO A 91 -7.55 1.14 5.94
CA PRO A 91 -6.23 1.77 5.94
C PRO A 91 -5.13 0.71 5.99
N ALA A 92 -4.01 0.97 5.31
CA ALA A 92 -2.85 0.07 5.37
C ALA A 92 -2.35 -0.04 6.83
N THR A 93 -2.65 -1.15 7.50
CA THR A 93 -2.12 -1.46 8.84
C THR A 93 -0.86 -2.32 8.74
N LYS A 94 -0.05 -2.37 9.80
CA LYS A 94 1.12 -3.26 9.87
C LYS A 94 0.65 -4.72 9.68
N PRO A 95 1.19 -5.48 8.71
CA PRO A 95 0.74 -6.85 8.47
C PRO A 95 0.94 -7.74 9.70
N VAL A 96 -0.07 -8.58 9.98
CA VAL A 96 -0.07 -9.57 11.08
C VAL A 96 0.92 -10.72 10.82
N GLN A 97 1.27 -10.96 9.54
CA GLN A 97 2.26 -11.94 9.08
C GLN A 97 2.97 -11.40 7.83
N ARG A 98 4.29 -11.58 7.73
CA ARG A 98 5.15 -11.01 6.66
C ARG A 98 5.95 -12.09 5.93
N LYS A 99 5.30 -13.23 5.65
CA LYS A 99 5.93 -14.42 5.06
C LYS A 99 6.19 -14.28 3.57
N TRP A 100 5.45 -13.41 2.89
CA TRP A 100 5.72 -13.08 1.51
C TRP A 100 5.27 -11.67 1.15
N VAL A 101 5.92 -11.12 0.13
CA VAL A 101 5.60 -9.86 -0.56
C VAL A 101 5.47 -10.15 -2.05
N GLN A 102 4.67 -9.39 -2.78
CA GLN A 102 4.65 -9.41 -4.24
C GLN A 102 5.01 -8.04 -4.79
N LEU A 103 5.84 -8.02 -5.84
CA LEU A 103 6.23 -6.84 -6.59
C LEU A 103 5.85 -7.07 -8.06
N SER A 104 4.73 -6.50 -8.49
CA SER A 104 4.25 -6.59 -9.88
C SER A 104 4.41 -5.24 -10.58
N ALA A 105 5.17 -5.21 -11.67
CA ALA A 105 5.21 -4.08 -12.58
C ALA A 105 3.90 -3.99 -13.37
N GLY A 106 3.34 -2.80 -13.48
CA GLY A 106 2.11 -2.57 -14.21
C GLY A 106 1.76 -1.09 -14.25
N SER A 107 0.46 -0.80 -14.10
CA SER A 107 -0.08 0.55 -14.01
C SER A 107 -1.01 0.71 -12.80
N ALA A 108 -1.12 1.94 -12.31
CA ALA A 108 -2.10 2.34 -11.31
C ALA A 108 -2.48 3.79 -11.59
N GLY A 109 -3.78 4.09 -11.72
CA GLY A 109 -4.24 5.40 -12.20
C GLY A 109 -3.53 5.81 -13.51
N ASN A 110 -2.89 6.98 -13.51
CA ASN A 110 -2.10 7.50 -14.64
C ASN A 110 -0.61 7.12 -14.58
N LEU A 111 -0.18 6.33 -13.59
CA LEU A 111 1.20 5.91 -13.42
C LEU A 111 1.49 4.64 -14.21
N ALA A 112 2.37 4.75 -15.20
CA ALA A 112 2.90 3.62 -15.97
C ALA A 112 4.34 3.92 -16.44
N PRO A 113 5.34 3.09 -16.14
CA PRO A 113 5.25 1.90 -15.29
C PRO A 113 5.23 2.26 -13.79
N VAL A 114 4.57 1.45 -12.97
CA VAL A 114 4.63 1.51 -11.50
C VAL A 114 4.58 0.10 -10.91
N VAL A 115 5.12 -0.09 -9.72
CA VAL A 115 5.04 -1.37 -9.00
C VAL A 115 3.84 -1.36 -8.05
N VAL A 116 3.05 -2.42 -8.10
CA VAL A 116 1.95 -2.70 -7.17
C VAL A 116 2.24 -3.95 -6.36
N ASN A 117 1.66 -4.04 -5.16
CA ASN A 117 1.78 -5.25 -4.34
C ASN A 117 0.77 -6.33 -4.73
N GLY A 118 0.79 -7.47 -4.02
CA GLY A 118 -0.14 -8.57 -4.31
C GLY A 118 -1.63 -8.20 -4.15
N ALA A 119 -1.95 -7.19 -3.34
CA ALA A 119 -3.30 -6.66 -3.19
C ALA A 119 -3.64 -5.55 -4.21
N GLY A 120 -2.73 -5.23 -5.14
CA GLY A 120 -2.91 -4.19 -6.16
C GLY A 120 -2.76 -2.75 -5.66
N PHE A 121 -2.23 -2.55 -4.46
CA PHE A 121 -1.89 -1.21 -3.96
C PHE A 121 -0.58 -0.72 -4.56
N THR A 122 -0.54 0.55 -4.95
CA THR A 122 0.66 1.24 -5.44
C THR A 122 1.76 1.23 -4.39
N LEU A 123 2.99 0.94 -4.81
CA LEU A 123 4.17 1.09 -3.98
C LEU A 123 4.89 2.40 -4.28
N TYR A 124 5.44 3.01 -3.23
CA TYR A 124 6.04 4.33 -3.27
C TYR A 124 7.50 4.30 -2.82
N ARG A 125 8.28 5.27 -3.31
CA ARG A 125 9.62 5.63 -2.82
C ARG A 125 9.59 7.07 -2.28
N PHE A 126 10.50 7.33 -1.33
CA PHE A 126 10.64 8.61 -0.67
C PHE A 126 11.94 9.28 -1.08
N ASP A 127 11.90 10.52 -1.54
CA ASP A 127 13.11 11.25 -1.97
C ASP A 127 14.05 11.61 -0.83
N LYS A 128 13.56 11.65 0.41
CA LYS A 128 14.42 11.86 1.58
C LYS A 128 15.11 10.56 2.03
N ASP A 129 14.84 9.41 1.41
CA ASP A 129 15.63 8.17 1.60
C ASP A 129 16.91 8.22 0.76
N THR A 130 17.80 7.24 0.94
CA THR A 130 18.98 7.05 0.08
C THR A 130 18.93 5.68 -0.57
N ALA A 131 19.38 5.58 -1.82
CA ALA A 131 19.50 4.30 -2.53
C ALA A 131 20.87 3.63 -2.33
N GLN A 132 21.92 4.42 -2.14
CA GLN A 132 23.29 3.93 -1.99
C GLN A 132 24.11 4.83 -1.02
N PRO A 133 24.38 4.38 0.22
CA PRO A 133 23.82 3.17 0.83
C PRO A 133 22.30 3.25 0.93
N SER A 134 21.64 2.10 0.84
CA SER A 134 20.18 2.04 0.96
C SER A 134 19.77 2.28 2.43
N GLU A 135 18.98 3.32 2.68
CA GLU A 135 18.56 3.71 4.03
C GLU A 135 17.19 4.40 4.01
N SER A 136 16.40 4.14 5.05
CA SER A 136 15.08 4.75 5.26
C SER A 136 15.14 5.83 6.31
N ASN A 137 14.71 7.04 5.96
CA ASN A 137 14.51 8.18 6.87
C ASN A 137 13.06 8.27 7.37
N CYS A 138 12.16 7.39 6.90
CA CYS A 138 10.76 7.37 7.31
C CYS A 138 10.55 6.45 8.53
N ALA A 139 10.43 7.04 9.73
CA ALA A 139 10.17 6.31 10.99
C ALA A 139 9.03 6.93 11.81
N GLY A 140 8.59 6.25 12.87
CA GLY A 140 7.56 6.76 13.79
C GLY A 140 6.23 7.10 13.10
N ALA A 141 5.82 8.37 13.16
CA ALA A 141 4.60 8.85 12.52
C ALA A 141 4.65 8.76 10.99
N CYS A 142 5.83 8.95 10.38
CA CYS A 142 6.03 8.74 8.95
C CYS A 142 5.61 7.33 8.57
N ALA A 143 6.16 6.33 9.28
CA ALA A 143 5.87 4.91 9.03
C ALA A 143 4.44 4.49 9.38
N THR A 144 3.64 5.39 9.97
CA THR A 144 2.20 5.18 10.18
C THR A 144 1.41 5.66 8.97
N THR A 145 1.78 6.82 8.41
CA THR A 145 1.19 7.37 7.18
C THR A 145 1.66 6.63 5.94
N TRP A 146 2.91 6.20 5.94
CA TRP A 146 3.64 5.49 4.89
C TRP A 146 4.15 4.14 5.39
N PRO A 147 3.26 3.13 5.55
CA PRO A 147 3.67 1.85 6.09
C PRO A 147 4.75 1.19 5.22
N PRO A 148 5.92 0.83 5.79
CA PRO A 148 6.96 0.16 5.03
C PRO A 148 6.49 -1.22 4.53
N VAL A 149 6.98 -1.64 3.38
CA VAL A 149 6.78 -3.00 2.86
C VAL A 149 7.79 -3.91 3.53
N LEU A 150 7.32 -4.76 4.46
CA LEU A 150 8.18 -5.54 5.33
C LEU A 150 8.15 -7.03 5.02
N VAL A 151 9.30 -7.70 5.17
CA VAL A 151 9.45 -9.16 4.96
C VAL A 151 10.24 -9.82 6.09
N ASP A 152 9.70 -10.93 6.61
CA ASP A 152 10.32 -11.72 7.69
C ASP A 152 11.52 -12.55 7.19
N PRO A 153 12.40 -13.06 8.07
CA PRO A 153 13.54 -13.83 7.64
C PRO A 153 13.04 -15.14 7.02
N GLY A 154 13.60 -15.54 5.88
CA GLY A 154 13.11 -16.69 5.11
C GLY A 154 11.76 -16.46 4.40
N GLY A 155 11.26 -15.22 4.38
CA GLY A 155 10.13 -14.84 3.55
C GLY A 155 10.47 -14.83 2.06
N LYS A 156 9.44 -14.85 1.21
CA LYS A 156 9.57 -14.84 -0.25
C LYS A 156 9.15 -13.48 -0.82
N ILE A 157 9.84 -12.99 -1.84
CA ILE A 157 9.37 -11.83 -2.62
C ILE A 157 9.07 -12.32 -4.04
N PHE A 158 7.80 -12.43 -4.37
CA PHE A 158 7.36 -12.78 -5.71
C PHE A 158 7.57 -11.59 -6.64
N VAL A 159 8.25 -11.81 -7.76
CA VAL A 159 8.59 -10.74 -8.71
C VAL A 159 7.96 -11.00 -10.06
N ASP A 160 7.23 -10.02 -10.56
CA ASP A 160 6.54 -10.08 -11.84
C ASP A 160 6.78 -8.77 -12.59
N GLY A 161 7.60 -8.81 -13.64
CA GLY A 161 8.04 -7.62 -14.37
C GLY A 161 9.03 -6.70 -13.62
N VAL A 162 9.46 -7.05 -12.40
CA VAL A 162 10.56 -6.42 -11.67
C VAL A 162 11.79 -7.31 -11.78
N ARG A 163 12.97 -6.76 -12.11
CA ARG A 163 14.19 -7.57 -12.23
C ARG A 163 14.66 -8.01 -10.84
N PRO A 164 14.99 -9.30 -10.62
CA PRO A 164 15.51 -9.77 -9.34
C PRO A 164 16.74 -8.99 -8.85
N SER A 165 17.61 -8.52 -9.75
CA SER A 165 18.80 -7.73 -9.42
C SER A 165 18.50 -6.34 -8.86
N ASP A 166 17.30 -5.81 -9.11
CA ASP A 166 16.87 -4.52 -8.55
C ASP A 166 16.24 -4.70 -7.17
N VAL A 167 15.89 -5.92 -6.76
CA VAL A 167 15.20 -6.17 -5.48
C VAL A 167 16.21 -6.42 -4.37
N GLY A 168 16.06 -5.68 -3.28
CA GLY A 168 16.87 -5.84 -2.08
C GLY A 168 16.02 -5.76 -0.81
N VAL A 169 16.71 -5.82 0.33
CA VAL A 169 16.11 -5.65 1.66
C VAL A 169 17.09 -4.94 2.57
N ILE A 170 16.64 -3.88 3.25
CA ILE A 170 17.39 -3.22 4.32
C ILE A 170 16.89 -3.64 5.70
N LYS A 171 17.76 -3.56 6.70
CA LYS A 171 17.37 -3.60 8.10
C LYS A 171 17.14 -2.17 8.58
N ARG A 172 15.95 -1.90 9.11
CA ARG A 172 15.58 -0.62 9.72
C ARG A 172 16.07 -0.55 11.17
N ASP A 173 16.11 0.66 11.73
CA ASP A 173 16.51 0.90 13.13
C ASP A 173 15.63 0.18 14.15
N ASP A 174 14.36 -0.02 13.83
CA ASP A 174 13.42 -0.80 14.65
C ASP A 174 13.62 -2.32 14.57
N GLY A 175 14.65 -2.77 13.84
CA GLY A 175 15.01 -4.17 13.63
C GLY A 175 14.17 -4.90 12.58
N THR A 176 13.14 -4.25 12.02
CA THR A 176 12.36 -4.83 10.92
C THR A 176 13.14 -4.79 9.60
N ARG A 177 12.71 -5.60 8.63
CA ARG A 177 13.33 -5.65 7.30
C ARG A 177 12.38 -5.12 6.25
N GLN A 178 12.84 -4.14 5.49
CA GLN A 178 12.06 -3.46 4.47
C GLN A 178 12.58 -3.79 3.08
N VAL A 179 11.66 -4.07 2.17
CA VAL A 179 11.95 -4.35 0.76
C VAL A 179 12.44 -3.07 0.07
N THR A 180 13.38 -3.22 -0.86
CA THR A 180 13.88 -2.14 -1.71
C THR A 180 13.76 -2.52 -3.18
N ILE A 181 13.64 -1.50 -4.05
CA ILE A 181 13.69 -1.65 -5.51
C ILE A 181 14.67 -0.61 -6.05
N GLY A 182 15.68 -1.04 -6.81
CA GLY A 182 16.78 -0.18 -7.27
C GLY A 182 17.52 0.52 -6.12
N GLY A 183 17.58 -0.14 -4.95
CA GLY A 183 18.15 0.44 -3.72
C GLY A 183 17.21 1.36 -2.93
N TRP A 184 16.05 1.76 -3.47
CA TRP A 184 15.11 2.63 -2.75
C TRP A 184 14.20 1.83 -1.82
N PRO A 185 14.06 2.18 -0.53
CA PRO A 185 13.06 1.59 0.36
C PRO A 185 11.64 1.82 -0.16
N VAL A 186 10.81 0.78 -0.13
CA VAL A 186 9.44 0.86 -0.67
C VAL A 186 8.37 0.86 0.42
N TYR A 187 7.33 1.66 0.20
CA TYR A 187 6.25 1.92 1.15
C TYR A 187 4.89 1.73 0.49
N ARG A 188 3.88 1.51 1.32
CA ARG A 188 2.47 1.73 0.99
C ARG A 188 2.05 3.10 1.48
N PHE A 189 0.88 3.56 1.04
CA PHE A 189 0.27 4.77 1.56
C PHE A 189 -1.03 4.45 2.31
N SER A 190 -1.17 4.99 3.53
CA SER A 190 -2.31 4.69 4.41
C SER A 190 -3.66 5.20 3.91
N LYS A 191 -3.67 6.13 2.93
CA LYS A 191 -4.90 6.67 2.33
C LYS A 191 -5.18 6.13 0.92
N ASP A 192 -4.40 5.18 0.44
CA ASP A 192 -4.89 4.33 -0.64
C ASP A 192 -5.90 3.35 -0.03
N LEU A 193 -7.14 3.39 -0.53
CA LEU A 193 -8.25 2.62 0.03
C LEU A 193 -8.65 1.46 -0.88
N LYS A 194 -8.30 1.51 -2.17
CA LYS A 194 -8.57 0.45 -3.14
C LYS A 194 -7.37 0.19 -4.06
N PRO A 195 -7.31 -0.99 -4.69
CA PRO A 195 -6.29 -1.29 -5.71
C PRO A 195 -6.31 -0.23 -6.82
N GLY A 196 -5.12 0.16 -7.28
CA GLY A 196 -4.95 1.18 -8.30
C GLY A 196 -5.06 2.63 -7.83
N ASP A 197 -5.37 2.88 -6.55
CA ASP A 197 -5.24 4.24 -5.98
C ASP A 197 -3.79 4.70 -6.06
N THR A 198 -3.61 5.98 -6.37
CA THR A 198 -2.29 6.63 -6.45
C THR A 198 -2.23 7.87 -5.56
N ASN A 199 -2.97 7.90 -4.45
CA ASN A 199 -3.17 9.11 -3.65
C ASN A 199 -1.87 9.61 -2.99
N GLY A 200 -0.88 8.72 -2.81
CA GLY A 200 0.44 9.09 -2.31
C GLY A 200 1.36 9.73 -3.36
N HIS A 201 0.99 9.72 -4.63
CA HIS A 201 1.88 10.23 -5.68
C HIS A 201 1.93 11.75 -5.67
N GLY A 202 3.15 12.30 -5.67
CA GLY A 202 3.39 13.73 -5.64
C GLY A 202 3.26 14.35 -4.24
N VAL A 203 2.93 13.55 -3.21
CA VAL A 203 2.75 14.10 -1.86
C VAL A 203 4.00 14.82 -1.42
N GLY A 204 3.82 16.09 -1.07
CA GLY A 204 4.88 16.97 -0.58
C GLY A 204 6.09 17.05 -1.51
N GLY A 205 5.88 16.88 -2.81
CA GLY A 205 6.92 16.84 -3.83
C GLY A 205 8.03 15.80 -3.62
N THR A 206 7.86 14.86 -2.68
CA THR A 206 8.92 13.96 -2.21
C THR A 206 8.51 12.50 -2.23
N TRP A 207 7.23 12.20 -2.40
CA TRP A 207 6.71 10.84 -2.50
C TRP A 207 6.26 10.51 -3.93
N PHE A 208 6.75 9.40 -4.46
CA PHE A 208 6.48 9.01 -5.85
C PHE A 208 6.19 7.52 -5.94
N GLY A 209 5.31 7.12 -6.86
CA GLY A 209 5.17 5.70 -7.20
C GLY A 209 6.52 5.18 -7.68
N VAL A 210 6.88 3.97 -7.27
CA VAL A 210 8.18 3.38 -7.63
C VAL A 210 8.06 2.61 -8.94
N THR A 211 8.97 2.84 -9.88
CA THR A 211 9.06 2.06 -11.12
C THR A 211 9.75 0.71 -10.87
N PRO A 212 9.70 -0.25 -11.81
CA PRO A 212 10.37 -1.55 -11.66
C PRO A 212 11.89 -1.49 -11.47
N ASN A 213 12.53 -0.37 -11.82
CA ASN A 213 13.97 -0.13 -11.61
C ASN A 213 14.26 0.87 -10.47
N GLY A 214 13.27 1.14 -9.61
CA GLY A 214 13.45 1.98 -8.42
C GLY A 214 13.37 3.49 -8.65
N GLN A 215 13.05 3.94 -9.86
CA GLN A 215 12.92 5.36 -10.20
C GLN A 215 11.52 5.91 -9.83
N LYS A 216 11.32 7.22 -10.01
CA LYS A 216 10.01 7.87 -9.89
C LYS A 216 9.13 7.51 -11.08
N SER A 217 7.94 6.98 -10.82
CA SER A 217 6.90 6.83 -11.82
C SER A 217 6.29 8.21 -12.16
N GLY A 218 5.77 8.37 -13.38
CA GLY A 218 5.15 9.62 -13.82
C GLY A 218 6.14 10.74 -14.19
N GLN A 219 7.45 10.49 -14.14
CA GLN A 219 8.47 11.41 -14.67
C GLN A 219 9.10 10.85 -15.94
N PRO A 220 9.37 11.69 -16.97
CA PRO A 220 10.21 11.28 -18.09
C PRO A 220 11.58 10.84 -17.57
N ALA A 221 12.08 9.69 -18.05
CA ALA A 221 13.38 9.19 -17.65
C ALA A 221 14.48 10.19 -18.08
N GLY A 222 15.13 10.86 -17.10
CA GLY A 222 16.34 11.65 -17.32
C GLY A 222 16.30 13.15 -17.00
N GLY A 223 15.59 13.59 -15.97
CA GLY A 223 15.65 14.98 -15.49
C GLY A 223 16.34 15.09 -14.14
N ASP A 224 17.65 15.38 -14.13
CA ASP A 224 18.30 15.98 -12.97
C ASP A 224 17.61 17.31 -12.64
N GLY A 225 17.22 17.46 -11.38
CA GLY A 225 16.77 18.69 -10.71
C GLY A 225 16.32 19.84 -11.59
N THR A 226 15.03 19.88 -11.92
CA THR A 226 14.33 21.16 -12.08
C THR A 226 12.91 21.00 -11.53
N GLN A 227 12.64 21.79 -10.50
CA GLN A 227 11.34 22.02 -9.92
C GLN A 227 10.34 22.42 -11.02
N ALA A 228 9.31 21.60 -11.22
CA ALA A 228 8.07 21.96 -11.89
C ALA A 228 6.97 21.42 -10.97
N GLY A 229 6.23 22.24 -10.25
CA GLY A 229 5.46 23.33 -10.84
C GLY A 229 4.22 22.70 -11.47
N ASP A 230 3.14 22.68 -10.68
CA ASP A 230 1.78 22.85 -11.16
C ASP A 230 1.26 21.79 -12.15
N GLY A 231 1.03 20.59 -11.64
CA GLY A 231 0.35 19.50 -12.36
C GLY A 231 -0.97 19.07 -11.74
N ALA A 232 -1.67 19.94 -11.00
CA ALA A 232 -3.05 19.66 -10.62
C ALA A 232 -3.92 19.76 -11.88
N GLY A 233 -4.54 18.64 -12.27
CA GLY A 233 -5.46 18.59 -13.41
C GLY A 233 -6.44 19.77 -13.36
N GLN A 234 -6.29 20.67 -14.31
CA GLN A 234 -7.18 21.80 -14.49
C GLN A 234 -8.48 21.25 -15.09
N ASP A 235 -9.63 21.62 -14.53
CA ASP A 235 -10.87 21.45 -15.27
C ASP A 235 -10.91 22.40 -16.48
N GLU A 236 -11.83 22.19 -17.42
CA GLU A 236 -11.95 23.02 -18.64
C GLU A 236 -12.30 24.50 -18.36
N ALA A 237 -12.47 24.88 -17.09
CA ALA A 237 -12.67 26.26 -16.63
C ALA A 237 -11.44 26.85 -15.91
N GLY A 238 -10.30 26.13 -15.86
CA GLY A 238 -9.07 26.60 -15.23
C GLY A 238 -9.08 26.58 -13.70
N ARG A 239 -10.04 25.89 -13.06
CA ARG A 239 -10.08 25.70 -11.61
C ARG A 239 -9.43 24.37 -11.25
N ALA A 240 -8.58 24.38 -10.22
CA ALA A 240 -8.03 23.14 -9.68
C ALA A 240 -9.17 22.25 -9.17
N ALA A 241 -9.28 21.03 -9.69
CA ALA A 241 -10.26 20.05 -9.25
C ALA A 241 -10.24 19.93 -7.71
N PRO A 242 -11.38 19.73 -7.03
CA PRO A 242 -11.40 19.62 -5.58
C PRO A 242 -10.58 18.40 -5.15
N ALA A 243 -9.70 18.61 -4.16
CA ALA A 243 -9.02 17.51 -3.50
C ALA A 243 -10.05 16.64 -2.77
N THR A 244 -9.81 15.33 -2.71
CA THR A 244 -10.60 14.36 -1.93
C THR A 244 -9.85 13.88 -0.68
N SER A 245 -8.57 14.25 -0.59
CA SER A 245 -7.70 13.96 0.53
C SER A 245 -6.58 15.01 0.63
N ALA A 246 -6.01 15.12 1.82
CA ALA A 246 -4.85 15.92 2.11
C ALA A 246 -3.99 15.26 3.19
N ILE A 247 -2.73 15.62 3.24
CA ILE A 247 -1.81 15.24 4.32
C ILE A 247 -1.31 16.52 4.96
N LEU A 248 -1.51 16.62 6.27
CA LEU A 248 -0.98 17.68 7.11
C LEU A 248 0.31 17.19 7.75
N PHE A 249 1.33 18.03 7.72
CA PHE A 249 2.64 17.76 8.28
C PHE A 249 2.89 18.73 9.42
N ASP A 250 3.40 18.21 10.52
CA ASP A 250 3.61 18.97 11.75
C ASP A 250 4.81 19.94 11.64
N ASN A 251 5.62 19.80 10.59
CA ASN A 251 6.73 20.68 10.27
C ASN A 251 6.58 21.23 8.83
N ALA A 252 7.28 22.33 8.55
CA ALA A 252 7.42 22.85 7.18
C ALA A 252 8.10 21.82 6.25
N ASP A 253 8.05 22.07 4.95
CA ASP A 253 8.68 21.27 3.90
C ASP A 253 8.29 19.78 3.95
N PHE A 254 7.02 19.54 4.26
CA PHE A 254 6.39 18.22 4.29
C PHE A 254 7.14 17.26 5.21
N ALA A 255 7.67 17.79 6.31
CA ALA A 255 8.42 17.02 7.29
C ALA A 255 7.49 16.43 8.36
N ASP A 256 7.74 15.17 8.68
CA ASP A 256 7.01 14.46 9.71
C ASP A 256 7.16 15.09 11.11
N PRO A 257 6.24 14.82 12.05
CA PRO A 257 5.09 13.90 11.94
C PRO A 257 3.99 14.30 10.95
N ALA A 258 3.40 13.35 10.22
CA ALA A 258 2.28 13.61 9.31
C ALA A 258 0.93 12.99 9.76
N GLN A 259 -0.18 13.51 9.26
CA GLN A 259 -1.52 12.93 9.36
C GLN A 259 -2.26 13.12 8.04
N GLY A 260 -2.92 12.07 7.56
CA GLY A 260 -3.80 12.21 6.40
C GLY A 260 -5.26 12.42 6.79
N VAL A 261 -5.97 13.22 6.01
CA VAL A 261 -7.41 13.48 6.10
C VAL A 261 -8.00 13.22 4.72
N ALA A 262 -9.12 12.50 4.66
CA ALA A 262 -9.80 12.19 3.40
C ALA A 262 -11.30 12.08 3.66
N GLY A 263 -12.12 12.40 2.66
CA GLY A 263 -13.57 12.33 2.74
C GLY A 263 -14.25 13.38 1.87
N GLU A 264 -15.57 13.43 1.95
CA GLU A 264 -16.39 14.45 1.29
C GLU A 264 -16.80 15.53 2.30
N GLY A 265 -16.87 16.79 1.85
CA GLY A 265 -17.27 17.90 2.70
C GLY A 265 -16.30 18.14 3.86
N CYS A 266 -16.84 18.49 5.03
CA CYS A 266 -16.04 18.88 6.19
C CYS A 266 -15.52 17.68 7.00
N GLN A 267 -14.21 17.65 7.24
CA GLN A 267 -13.51 16.63 8.01
C GLN A 267 -12.68 17.27 9.13
N ASN A 268 -12.92 16.85 10.38
CA ASN A 268 -12.07 17.23 11.50
C ASN A 268 -10.72 16.50 11.42
N VAL A 269 -9.63 17.21 11.70
CA VAL A 269 -8.28 16.63 11.65
C VAL A 269 -8.02 15.89 12.97
N ALA A 270 -7.23 14.81 12.94
CA ALA A 270 -7.00 13.98 14.13
C ALA A 270 -6.11 14.69 15.16
N ARG A 271 -5.12 15.46 14.70
CA ARG A 271 -4.27 16.31 15.53
C ARG A 271 -4.49 17.78 15.10
N PRO A 272 -5.39 18.52 15.77
CA PRO A 272 -5.63 19.91 15.40
C PRO A 272 -4.45 20.79 15.84
N LYS A 273 -4.22 21.88 15.10
CA LYS A 273 -3.30 22.96 15.46
C LYS A 273 -1.82 22.56 15.64
N VAL A 274 -1.39 21.59 14.83
CA VAL A 274 0.02 21.18 14.79
C VAL A 274 0.62 21.31 13.40
N ALA A 275 -0.19 21.61 12.39
CA ALA A 275 0.25 21.55 11.01
C ALA A 275 1.02 22.81 10.61
N SER A 276 2.20 22.61 10.03
CA SER A 276 3.04 23.64 9.41
C SER A 276 3.23 23.47 7.92
N SER A 277 2.87 22.34 7.32
CA SER A 277 2.73 22.19 5.87
C SER A 277 1.60 21.23 5.49
N LEU A 278 1.16 21.28 4.23
CA LEU A 278 0.03 20.52 3.71
C LEU A 278 0.33 20.05 2.29
N SER A 279 0.04 18.78 1.97
CA SER A 279 -0.04 18.31 0.59
C SER A 279 -1.45 17.89 0.22
N ALA A 280 -1.92 18.25 -0.97
CA ALA A 280 -3.24 17.90 -1.48
C ALA A 280 -3.25 17.89 -3.00
N ALA A 281 -3.83 16.86 -3.60
CA ALA A 281 -4.05 16.81 -5.05
C ALA A 281 -5.35 17.54 -5.42
N GLY A 282 -5.31 18.88 -5.44
CA GLY A 282 -6.45 19.72 -5.82
C GLY A 282 -6.74 20.86 -4.86
N SER A 283 -7.90 21.50 -5.01
CA SER A 283 -8.34 22.59 -4.15
C SER A 283 -9.06 22.10 -2.88
N LEU A 284 -8.84 22.77 -1.76
CA LEU A 284 -9.53 22.52 -0.48
C LEU A 284 -9.64 23.80 0.35
N LYS A 285 -10.40 23.75 1.45
CA LYS A 285 -10.47 24.86 2.41
C LYS A 285 -10.08 24.41 3.82
N LEU A 286 -9.10 25.09 4.40
CA LEU A 286 -8.65 24.93 5.78
C LEU A 286 -9.49 25.80 6.72
N TRP A 287 -9.73 25.33 7.94
CA TRP A 287 -10.45 26.05 8.99
C TRP A 287 -9.75 25.98 10.34
N SER A 288 -9.81 27.09 11.09
CA SER A 288 -9.10 27.27 12.37
C SER A 288 -9.79 26.62 13.58
N ARG A 289 -11.05 26.17 13.40
CA ARG A 289 -11.82 25.45 14.42
C ARG A 289 -12.48 24.20 13.81
N PRO A 290 -12.83 23.20 14.64
CA PRO A 290 -13.59 22.05 14.20
C PRO A 290 -14.91 22.41 13.51
N ASP A 291 -15.41 21.48 12.72
CA ASP A 291 -16.67 21.54 11.97
C ASP A 291 -16.72 22.69 10.95
N CYS A 292 -15.57 23.03 10.39
CA CYS A 292 -15.41 24.06 9.36
C CYS A 292 -15.91 25.43 9.82
N LYS A 293 -15.41 25.85 10.99
CA LYS A 293 -15.75 27.13 11.63
C LYS A 293 -14.50 28.00 11.85
N GLY A 294 -14.73 29.28 12.07
CA GLY A 294 -13.68 30.26 12.36
C GLY A 294 -13.02 30.82 11.11
N GLU A 295 -11.77 31.26 11.24
CA GLU A 295 -10.93 31.69 10.13
C GLU A 295 -10.74 30.55 9.12
N SER A 296 -10.72 30.86 7.83
CA SER A 296 -10.55 29.89 6.75
C SER A 296 -9.59 30.36 5.67
N LYS A 297 -8.89 29.42 5.03
CA LYS A 297 -8.04 29.65 3.85
C LYS A 297 -8.33 28.62 2.77
N VAL A 298 -8.50 29.08 1.53
CA VAL A 298 -8.53 28.19 0.36
C VAL A 298 -7.10 27.90 -0.04
N VAL A 299 -6.80 26.64 -0.30
CA VAL A 299 -5.50 26.16 -0.76
C VAL A 299 -5.70 25.39 -2.05
N ASN A 300 -4.81 25.60 -3.01
CA ASN A 300 -4.78 24.88 -4.27
C ASN A 300 -3.47 24.10 -4.34
N GLY A 301 -3.54 22.78 -4.16
CA GLY A 301 -2.34 21.96 -4.17
C GLY A 301 -1.58 21.95 -2.84
N ASP A 302 -0.27 21.75 -2.96
CA ASP A 302 0.65 21.68 -1.84
C ASP A 302 1.02 23.08 -1.29
N VAL A 303 1.20 23.16 0.02
CA VAL A 303 1.73 24.32 0.75
C VAL A 303 2.88 23.85 1.62
N ALA A 304 4.10 24.15 1.20
CA ALA A 304 5.33 23.75 1.89
C ALA A 304 5.52 24.46 3.24
N ASP A 305 4.91 25.63 3.44
CA ASP A 305 4.99 26.35 4.70
C ASP A 305 3.71 27.15 4.93
N LEU A 306 2.88 26.73 5.89
CA LEU A 306 1.61 27.36 6.22
C LEU A 306 1.76 28.76 6.81
N ARG A 307 2.97 29.15 7.27
CA ARG A 307 3.25 30.54 7.68
C ARG A 307 3.13 31.51 6.51
N THR A 308 3.41 31.05 5.28
CA THR A 308 3.29 31.87 4.07
C THR A 308 1.85 32.29 3.76
N ILE A 309 0.87 31.57 4.32
CA ILE A 309 -0.55 31.87 4.18
C ILE A 309 -1.22 32.29 5.50
N ASP A 310 -0.42 32.57 6.54
CA ASP A 310 -0.87 32.89 7.90
C ASP A 310 -1.84 31.84 8.48
N PHE A 311 -1.51 30.55 8.31
CA PHE A 311 -2.34 29.45 8.78
C PHE A 311 -1.58 28.33 9.50
N ASP A 312 -0.34 28.62 9.89
CA ASP A 312 0.52 27.76 10.70
C ASP A 312 -0.12 27.50 12.07
N ASP A 313 -0.11 26.24 12.53
CA ASP A 313 -0.72 25.80 13.78
C ASP A 313 -2.20 26.19 13.98
N LYS A 314 -2.91 26.57 12.90
CA LYS A 314 -4.34 26.92 12.97
C LYS A 314 -5.25 25.77 12.55
N VAL A 315 -4.81 24.90 11.64
CA VAL A 315 -5.67 23.89 10.99
C VAL A 315 -6.35 22.96 12.01
N SER A 316 -7.68 22.98 12.06
CA SER A 316 -8.52 22.13 12.92
C SER A 316 -9.57 21.32 12.16
N SER A 317 -9.96 21.75 10.96
CA SER A 317 -10.76 20.95 10.04
C SER A 317 -10.51 21.37 8.59
N ILE A 318 -10.80 20.47 7.65
CA ILE A 318 -10.61 20.66 6.21
C ILE A 318 -11.93 20.39 5.50
N ALA A 319 -12.29 21.19 4.51
CA ALA A 319 -13.38 20.90 3.59
C ALA A 319 -12.84 20.51 2.20
N PHE A 320 -13.35 19.39 1.69
CA PHE A 320 -13.13 18.88 0.34
C PHE A 320 -14.40 19.10 -0.50
N GLY A 321 -14.25 19.65 -1.71
CA GLY A 321 -15.39 20.06 -2.57
C GLY A 321 -15.85 21.49 -2.35
#